data_AF-A0A6M2ADP7-F1
#
_entry.id   AF-A0A6M2ADP7-F1
#
_cell.length_a   1.000
_cell.length_b   1.000
_cell.length_c   1.000
_cell.angle_alpha   90.00
_cell.angle_beta   90.00
_cell.angle_gamma   90.00
#
_symmetry.space_group_name_H-M   'P 1'
#
loop_
_entity.id
_entity.type
_entity.pdbx_description
1 polymer ?
#
loop_
_entity_poly.entity_id
_entity_poly.type
_entity_poly.pdbx_seq_one_letter_code
_entity_poly.pdbx_strand_id
1 'polypeptide(L)'
;MNKLEIFIWCNTAIAIIGTILNAKQIRFGFIIWAITNAVFVFNNFFIRSYPQAALFTVYLGLSIYGYISWGKSVKKPEEATDAS
;
A
#
# COMPACT_ATOMS: atom_id res chain seq x y z
N MET A 1 12.50 24.27 2.21
CA MET A 1 12.51 22.82 1.94
C MET A 1 13.38 22.56 0.74
N ASN A 2 14.26 21.57 0.82
CA ASN A 2 15.05 21.16 -0.34
C ASN A 2 14.15 20.39 -1.33
N LYS A 3 14.61 20.23 -2.59
CA LYS A 3 13.82 19.56 -3.64
C LYS A 3 13.44 18.11 -3.26
N LEU A 4 14.33 17.43 -2.53
CA LEU A 4 14.12 16.05 -2.07
C LEU A 4 12.99 15.96 -1.05
N GLU A 5 12.96 16.84 -0.05
CA GLU A 5 11.88 16.92 0.95
C GLU A 5 10.53 17.15 0.28
N ILE A 6 10.44 18.09 -0.67
CA ILE A 6 9.20 18.35 -1.41
C ILE A 6 8.74 17.06 -2.11
N PHE A 7 9.66 16.36 -2.78
CA PHE A 7 9.36 15.10 -3.43
C PHE A 7 8.86 14.03 -2.44
N ILE A 8 9.48 13.91 -1.27
CA ILE A 8 9.05 12.97 -0.23
C ILE A 8 7.68 13.34 0.34
N TRP A 9 7.37 14.62 0.53
CA TRP A 9 6.03 15.06 0.95
C TRP A 9 4.96 14.77 -0.11
N CYS A 10 5.28 14.94 -1.40
CA CYS A 10 4.39 14.49 -2.48
C CYS A 10 4.18 12.96 -2.44
N ASN A 11 5.25 12.18 -2.24
CA ASN A 11 5.15 10.73 -2.08
C ASN A 11 4.26 10.34 -0.88
N THR A 12 4.38 11.06 0.24
CA THR A 12 3.52 10.87 1.42
C THR A 12 2.04 11.10 1.09
N ALA A 13 1.70 12.17 0.37
CA ALA A 13 0.32 12.42 -0.05
C ALA A 13 -0.23 11.29 -0.94
N ILE A 14 0.58 10.79 -1.88
CA ILE A 14 0.22 9.65 -2.75
C ILE A 14 0.05 8.37 -1.92
N ALA A 15 0.90 8.14 -0.92
CA ALA A 15 0.81 6.98 -0.04
C ALA A 15 -0.49 6.99 0.78
N ILE A 16 -0.91 8.16 1.26
CA ILE A 16 -2.20 8.34 1.94
C ILE A 16 -3.35 8.00 0.99
N ILE A 17 -3.34 8.52 -0.24
CA ILE A 17 -4.37 8.21 -1.25
C ILE A 17 -4.41 6.70 -1.52
N GLY A 18 -3.25 6.06 -1.75
CA GLY A 18 -3.16 4.62 -1.95
C GLY A 18 -3.74 3.82 -0.77
N THR A 19 -3.46 4.27 0.46
CA THR A 19 -3.97 3.63 1.68
C THR A 19 -5.48 3.82 1.86
N ILE A 20 -6.03 4.98 1.49
CA ILE A 20 -7.48 5.22 1.46
C ILE A 20 -8.15 4.29 0.44
N LEU A 21 -7.55 4.11 -0.74
CA LEU A 21 -8.06 3.18 -1.74
C LEU A 21 -8.04 1.73 -1.22
N ASN A 22 -6.99 1.32 -0.51
CA ASN A 22 -6.95 0.02 0.17
C ASN A 22 -8.09 -0.13 1.18
N ALA A 23 -8.34 0.90 2.01
CA ALA A 23 -9.44 0.90 2.97
C ALA A 23 -10.81 0.81 2.29
N LYS A 24 -10.97 1.42 1.11
CA LYS A 24 -12.16 1.32 0.25
C LYS A 24 -12.27 0.00 -0.52
N GLN A 25 -11.43 -1.00 -0.22
CA GLN A 25 -11.41 -2.30 -0.91
C GLN A 25 -11.07 -2.20 -2.41
N ILE A 26 -10.45 -1.10 -2.84
CA ILE A 26 -10.06 -0.89 -4.24
C ILE A 26 -8.65 -1.44 -4.43
N ARG A 27 -8.55 -2.57 -5.15
CA ARG A 27 -7.29 -3.32 -5.36
C ARG A 27 -6.16 -2.49 -5.98
N PHE A 28 -6.47 -1.43 -6.74
CA PHE A 28 -5.47 -0.51 -7.29
C PHE A 28 -4.67 0.24 -6.22
N GLY A 29 -5.24 0.43 -5.02
CA GLY A 29 -4.54 1.05 -3.89
C GLY A 29 -3.25 0.31 -3.51
N PHE A 30 -3.21 -1.01 -3.68
CA PHE A 30 -2.04 -1.82 -3.35
C PHE A 30 -0.86 -1.52 -4.28
N ILE A 31 -1.13 -1.20 -5.56
CA ILE A 31 -0.09 -0.83 -6.52
C ILE A 31 0.51 0.53 -6.13
N ILE A 32 -0.34 1.51 -5.79
CA ILE A 32 0.12 2.82 -5.31
C ILE A 32 0.92 2.68 -4.01
N TRP A 33 0.42 1.86 -3.09
CA TRP A 33 1.07 1.62 -1.82
C TRP A 33 2.44 0.92 -2.00
N ALA A 34 2.55 -0.03 -2.94
CA ALA A 34 3.82 -0.64 -3.30
C ALA A 34 4.85 0.40 -3.81
N ILE A 35 4.46 1.23 -4.78
CA ILE A 35 5.36 2.23 -5.37
C ILE A 35 5.85 3.22 -4.30
N THR A 36 4.94 3.73 -3.48
CA THR A 36 5.28 4.73 -2.46
C THR A 36 6.12 4.16 -1.32
N ASN A 37 5.89 2.91 -0.91
CA ASN A 37 6.75 2.21 0.04
C ASN A 37 8.15 1.98 -0.52
N ALA A 38 8.30 1.63 -1.81
CA ALA A 38 9.62 1.48 -2.44
C ALA A 38 10.41 2.80 -2.44
N VAL A 39 9.75 3.93 -2.70
CA VAL A 39 10.36 5.27 -2.59
C VAL A 39 10.80 5.55 -1.14
N PHE A 40 9.98 5.20 -0.15
CA PHE A 40 10.37 5.36 1.25
C PHE A 40 11.53 4.45 1.65
N VAL A 41 11.60 3.20 1.19
CA VAL A 41 12.76 2.32 1.41
C VAL A 41 14.03 3.01 0.91
N PHE A 42 14.02 3.46 -0.35
CA PHE A 42 15.16 4.14 -0.97
C PHE A 42 15.58 5.37 -0.15
N ASN A 43 14.66 6.28 0.15
CA ASN A 43 14.97 7.48 0.95
C ASN A 43 15.54 7.15 2.32
N ASN A 44 14.94 6.19 3.04
CA ASN A 44 15.38 5.79 4.38
C ASN A 44 16.77 5.15 4.37
N PHE A 45 17.14 4.46 3.30
CA PHE A 45 18.51 3.98 3.10
C PHE A 45 19.52 5.14 2.96
N PHE A 46 19.21 6.20 2.21
CA PHE A 46 20.12 7.36 2.06
C PHE A 46 20.34 8.11 3.36
N ILE A 47 19.28 8.32 4.15
CA ILE A 47 19.38 9.00 5.45
C ILE A 47 19.86 8.05 6.57
N ARG A 48 20.25 6.81 6.23
CA ARG A 48 20.73 5.77 7.16
C ARG A 48 19.73 5.41 8.27
N SER A 49 18.43 5.57 8.01
CA SER A 49 17.34 5.17 8.88
C SER A 49 16.96 3.71 8.62
N TYR A 50 17.81 2.78 9.05
CA TYR A 50 17.62 1.35 8.79
C TYR A 50 16.32 0.76 9.38
N PRO A 51 15.86 1.14 10.60
CA PRO A 51 14.60 0.65 11.13
C PRO A 51 13.39 1.04 10.26
N GLN A 52 13.36 2.28 9.76
CA GLN A 52 12.30 2.73 8.87
C GLN A 52 12.40 2.06 7.50
N ALA A 53 13.61 1.89 6.95
CA ALA A 53 13.80 1.16 5.69
C ALA A 53 13.30 -0.30 5.78
N ALA A 54 13.59 -0.98 6.89
CA ALA A 54 13.10 -2.34 7.13
C ALA A 54 11.56 -2.38 7.21
N LEU A 55 10.95 -1.44 7.96
CA LEU A 55 9.49 -1.34 8.07
C LEU A 55 8.82 -1.14 6.70
N PHE A 56 9.32 -0.20 5.91
CA PHE A 56 8.76 0.06 4.57
C PHE A 56 8.99 -1.10 3.60
N THR A 57 10.03 -1.90 3.80
CA THR A 57 10.26 -3.13 3.04
C THR A 57 9.21 -4.20 3.38
N VAL A 58 8.87 -4.35 4.67
CA VAL A 58 7.77 -5.25 5.09
C VAL A 58 6.44 -4.77 4.51
N TYR A 59 6.17 -3.46 4.54
CA TYR A 59 4.96 -2.88 3.95
C TYR A 59 4.88 -3.08 2.44
N LEU A 60 6.02 -3.02 1.74
CA LEU A 60 6.10 -3.38 0.32
C LEU A 60 5.74 -4.87 0.08
N GLY A 61 6.19 -5.78 0.95
CA GLY A 61 5.77 -7.19 0.90
C GLY A 61 4.27 -7.35 1.15
N LEU A 62 3.74 -6.66 2.15
CA LEU A 62 2.31 -6.66 2.49
C LEU A 62 1.45 -6.07 1.37
N SER A 63 1.93 -5.10 0.61
CA SER A 63 1.18 -4.53 -0.50
C SER A 63 0.98 -5.56 -1.61
N ILE A 64 2.01 -6.36 -1.90
CA ILE A 64 1.95 -7.46 -2.87
C ILE A 64 1.00 -8.55 -2.36
N TYR A 65 1.13 -8.94 -1.09
CA TYR A 65 0.22 -9.91 -0.48
C TYR A 65 -1.24 -9.45 -0.52
N GLY A 66 -1.51 -8.21 -0.12
CA GLY A 66 -2.84 -7.59 -0.16
C GLY A 66 -3.41 -7.59 -1.58
N TYR A 67 -2.62 -7.19 -2.57
CA TYR A 67 -3.02 -7.24 -3.97
C TYR A 67 -3.41 -8.66 -4.40
N ILE A 68 -2.65 -9.70 -4.04
CA ILE A 68 -2.95 -11.08 -4.43
C ILE A 68 -4.19 -11.61 -3.69
N SER A 69 -4.28 -11.35 -2.38
CA SER A 69 -5.36 -11.85 -1.52
C SER A 69 -6.72 -11.27 -1.92
N TRP A 70 -6.81 -9.95 -2.17
CA TRP A 70 -8.07 -9.31 -2.56
C TRP A 70 -8.61 -9.76 -3.90
N GLY A 71 -7.75 -10.22 -4.81
CA GLY A 71 -8.17 -10.80 -6.08
C GLY A 71 -8.97 -12.11 -5.93
N LYS A 72 -8.90 -12.77 -4.77
CA LYS A 72 -9.52 -14.07 -4.51
C LYS A 72 -10.87 -13.99 -3.78
N SER A 73 -11.22 -12.83 -3.23
CA SER A 73 -12.39 -12.66 -2.34
C SER A 73 -13.70 -12.28 -3.05
N VAL A 74 -13.75 -12.26 -4.39
CA VAL A 74 -15.02 -12.18 -5.11
C VAL A 74 -15.62 -13.59 -5.22
N LYS A 75 -16.05 -14.17 -4.09
CA LYS A 75 -17.02 -15.27 -4.09
C LYS A 75 -18.36 -14.70 -3.65
N LYS A 76 -19.36 -14.87 -4.52
CA LYS A 76 -20.73 -14.33 -4.42
C LYS A 76 -21.47 -14.87 -3.18
N PRO A 77 -22.50 -14.14 -2.71
CA PRO A 77 -23.44 -14.63 -1.71
C PRO A 77 -24.30 -15.74 -2.34
N GLU A 78 -24.15 -16.97 -1.85
CA GLU A 78 -24.98 -18.11 -2.20
C GLU A 78 -25.29 -18.87 -0.92
N GLU A 79 -26.29 -18.38 -0.16
CA GLU A 79 -27.12 -19.13 0.80
C GLU A 79 -28.03 -18.16 1.56
N ALA A 80 -29.21 -17.87 1.00
CA ALA A 80 -30.42 -17.54 1.77
C ALA A 80 -31.67 -17.60 0.85
N THR A 81 -31.67 -18.51 -0.13
CA THR A 81 -32.85 -18.85 -0.94
C THR A 81 -33.32 -20.25 -0.55
N ASP A 82 -33.24 -20.59 0.74
CA ASP A 82 -33.80 -21.82 1.34
C ASP A 82 -34.56 -21.44 2.62
N ALA A 83 -35.58 -20.60 2.47
CA ALA A 83 -36.64 -20.42 3.46
C ALA A 83 -37.92 -20.03 2.71
N SER A 84 -38.35 -20.96 1.84
CA SER A 84 -39.72 -21.03 1.33
C SER A 84 -40.58 -21.85 2.28
#